data_AF-A0A1S2T292-F1
#
_entry.id   AF-A0A1S2T292-F1
#
_cell.length_a   1.000
_cell.length_b   1.000
_cell.length_c   1.000
_cell.angle_alpha   90.00
_cell.angle_beta   90.00
_cell.angle_gamma   90.00
#
_symmetry.space_group_name_H-M   'P 1'
#
loop_
_entity.id
_entity.type
_entity.pdbx_description
1 polymer ?
#
loop_
_entity_poly.entity_id
_entity_poly.type
_entity_poly.pdbx_seq_one_letter_code
_entity_poly.pdbx_strand_id
1 'polypeptide(L)' 'MDTTLTVILGIVAMLLPLVVGRLVWKRFNQWFGRNDEAYMDTLEFFLKKIGFTVLVAFILLWLGMSLVFNGNGAALT' A
#
# COMPACT_ATOMS: atom_id res chain seq x y z
N MET A 1 -25.11 2.10 -6.00
CA MET A 1 -24.01 1.21 -6.46
C MET A 1 -24.52 -0.22 -6.43
N ASP A 2 -24.24 -1.03 -7.44
CA ASP A 2 -24.48 -2.48 -7.34
C ASP A 2 -23.65 -3.04 -6.19
N THR A 3 -24.29 -3.75 -5.27
CA THR A 3 -23.64 -4.37 -4.10
C THR A 3 -22.48 -5.28 -4.53
N THR A 4 -22.61 -5.93 -5.70
CA THR A 4 -21.56 -6.71 -6.35
C THR A 4 -20.31 -5.88 -6.67
N LEU A 5 -20.46 -4.66 -7.20
CA LEU A 5 -19.31 -3.78 -7.52
C LEU A 5 -18.60 -3.32 -6.25
N THR A 6 -19.34 -2.94 -5.21
CA THR A 6 -18.76 -2.53 -3.91
C THR A 6 -17.98 -3.68 -3.27
N VAL A 7 -18.50 -4.91 -3.32
CA VAL A 7 -17.79 -6.09 -2.81
C VAL A 7 -16.50 -6.35 -3.60
N ILE A 8 -16.53 -6.30 -4.93
CA ILE A 8 -15.34 -6.48 -5.77
C ILE A 8 -14.28 -5.41 -5.45
N LEU A 9 -14.69 -4.14 -5.36
CA LEU A 9 -13.79 -3.04 -5.03
C LEU A 9 -13.19 -3.19 -3.62
N GLY A 10 -13.97 -3.67 -2.65
CA GLY A 10 -13.50 -3.97 -1.30
C GLY A 10 -12.40 -5.04 -1.29
N ILE A 11 -12.61 -6.14 -2.02
CA ILE A 11 -11.61 -7.21 -2.15
C ILE A 11 -10.33 -6.66 -2.79
N VAL A 12 -10.46 -5.91 -3.89
CA VAL A 12 -9.31 -5.30 -4.57
C VAL A 12 -8.59 -4.32 -3.64
N ALA A 13 -9.31 -3.47 -2.91
CA ALA A 13 -8.74 -2.51 -1.97
C ALA A 13 -7.99 -3.18 -0.81
N MET A 14 -8.36 -4.39 -0.39
CA MET A 14 -7.64 -5.15 0.63
C MET A 14 -6.40 -5.88 0.06
N LEU A 15 -6.49 -6.41 -1.16
CA LEU A 15 -5.38 -7.18 -1.77
C LEU A 15 -4.29 -6.29 -2.36
N LEU A 16 -4.65 -5.13 -2.91
CA LEU A 16 -3.73 -4.22 -3.60
C LEU A 16 -2.59 -3.71 -2.70
N PRO A 17 -2.82 -3.29 -1.44
CA PRO A 17 -1.75 -2.90 -0.52
C PRO A 17 -0.75 -4.03 -0.25
N LEU A 18 -1.18 -5.30 -0.21
CA LEU A 18 -0.31 -6.45 0.02
C LEU A 18 0.63 -6.68 -1.15
N VAL A 19 0.09 -6.65 -2.38
CA VAL A 19 0.86 -6.87 -3.61
C VAL A 19 1.83 -5.71 -3.84
N VAL A 20 1.37 -4.47 -3.70
CA VAL A 20 2.22 -3.30 -3.89
C VAL A 20 3.24 -3.16 -2.77
N GLY A 21 2.88 -3.44 -1.52
CA GLY A 21 3.83 -3.50 -0.41
C GLY A 21 4.98 -4.48 -0.66
N ARG A 22 4.68 -5.67 -1.19
CA ARG A 22 5.72 -6.65 -1.61
C ARG A 22 6.60 -6.12 -2.75
N LEU A 23 6.01 -5.45 -3.73
CA LEU A 23 6.74 -4.83 -4.85
C LEU A 23 7.68 -3.72 -4.38
N VAL A 24 7.19 -2.85 -3.49
CA VAL A 24 7.97 -1.80 -2.85
C VAL A 24 9.10 -2.42 -2.05
N TRP A 25 8.86 -3.46 -1.26
CA TRP A 25 9.91 -4.14 -0.49
C TRP A 25 11.05 -4.66 -1.36
N LYS A 26 10.73 -5.23 -2.52
CA LYS A 26 11.73 -5.73 -3.49
C LYS A 26 12.48 -4.58 -4.18
N ARG A 27 11.75 -3.54 -4.62
CA ARG A 27 12.35 -2.39 -5.32
C ARG A 27 13.11 -1.45 -4.39
N PHE A 28 12.77 -1.41 -3.10
CA PHE A 28 13.44 -0.57 -2.11
C PHE A 28 14.94 -0.88 -2.02
N ASN A 29 15.29 -2.17 -2.06
CA ASN A 29 16.69 -2.61 -2.10
C ASN A 29 17.42 -2.07 -3.35
N GLN A 30 16.73 -1.91 -4.47
CA GLN A 30 17.33 -1.40 -5.70
C GLN A 30 17.42 0.14 -5.71
N TRP A 31 16.49 0.85 -5.06
CA TRP A 31 16.50 2.32 -4.98
C TRP A 31 17.47 2.86 -3.93
N PHE A 32 17.59 2.18 -2.80
CA PHE A 32 18.42 2.64 -1.67
C PHE A 32 19.65 1.76 -1.41
N GLY A 33 19.78 0.64 -2.11
CA GLY A 33 20.96 -0.20 -2.05
C GLY A 33 22.10 0.38 -2.84
N ARG A 34 23.03 1.02 -2.14
CA ARG A 34 24.30 1.52 -2.71
C ARG A 34 25.29 0.40 -3.07
N ASN A 35 24.84 -0.83 -3.36
CA ASN A 35 25.68 -2.04 -3.44
C ASN A 35 26.58 -2.26 -2.21
N ASP A 36 26.20 -1.70 -1.06
CA ASP A 36 26.91 -1.82 0.20
C ASP A 36 26.10 -2.72 1.14
N GLU A 37 26.59 -3.95 1.30
CA GLU A 37 25.95 -4.99 2.11
C GLU A 37 25.99 -4.64 3.61
N ALA A 38 27.02 -3.93 4.07
CA ALA A 38 27.14 -3.52 5.47
C ALA A 38 26.13 -2.42 5.83
N TYR A 39 25.88 -1.49 4.91
CA TYR A 39 24.84 -0.47 5.10
C TYR A 39 23.43 -1.09 5.09
N MET A 40 23.18 -2.07 4.22
CA MET A 40 21.91 -2.79 4.12
C MET A 40 21.53 -3.56 5.38
N ASP A 41 22.51 -4.00 6.17
CA ASP A 41 22.31 -4.76 7.41
C ASP A 41 22.18 -3.88 8.67
N THR A 42 22.17 -2.56 8.50
CA THR A 42 21.97 -1.64 9.63
C THR A 42 20.50 -1.56 10.05
N LEU A 43 20.28 -1.40 11.37
CA LEU A 43 18.94 -1.22 11.93
C LEU A 43 18.22 -0.01 11.32
N GLU A 44 18.94 1.08 11.04
CA GLU A 44 18.38 2.27 10.40
C GLU A 44 17.81 1.97 9.01
N PHE A 45 18.56 1.21 8.19
CA PHE A 45 18.10 0.81 6.86
C PHE A 45 16.86 -0.10 6.95
N PHE A 46 16.86 -1.04 7.88
CA PHE A 46 15.71 -1.91 8.12
C PHE A 46 14.46 -1.13 8.55
N LEU A 47 14.61 -0.20 9.50
CA LEU A 47 13.52 0.65 9.97
C LEU A 47 12.98 1.55 8.84
N LYS A 48 13.87 2.10 8.02
CA LYS A 48 13.50 2.91 6.85
C LYS A 48 12.74 2.08 5.81
N LYS A 49 13.15 0.84 5.58
CA LYS A 49 12.51 -0.09 4.64
C LYS A 49 11.11 -0.49 5.10
N ILE A 50 10.95 -0.83 6.38
CA ILE A 50 9.63 -1.13 6.96
C ILE A 50 8.75 0.11 6.95
N GLY A 51 9.25 1.25 7.44
CA GLY A 51 8.51 2.49 7.49
C GLY A 51 7.98 2.91 6.11
N PHE A 52 8.83 2.86 5.08
CA PHE A 52 8.41 3.18 3.71
C PHE A 52 7.37 2.19 3.18
N THR A 53 7.56 0.89 3.41
CA THR A 53 6.61 -0.13 2.94
C THR A 53 5.25 0.02 3.61
N VAL A 54 5.23 0.23 4.93
CA VAL A 54 4.00 0.45 5.71
C VAL A 54 3.32 1.74 5.26
N LEU A 55 4.07 2.82 5.06
CA LEU A 55 3.52 4.11 4.62
C LEU A 55 2.85 3.98 3.24
N VAL A 56 3.51 3.33 2.27
CA VAL A 56 2.92 3.12 0.94
C VAL A 56 1.69 2.21 1.02
N ALA A 57 1.77 1.10 1.77
CA ALA A 57 0.62 0.21 1.95
C ALA A 57 -0.56 0.92 2.62
N PHE A 58 -0.29 1.77 3.61
CA PHE A 58 -1.30 2.54 4.33
C PHE A 58 -1.99 3.56 3.41
N ILE A 59 -1.23 4.29 2.59
CA ILE A 59 -1.80 5.23 1.60
C ILE A 59 -2.69 4.48 0.60
N LEU A 60 -2.24 3.32 0.09
CA LEU A 60 -3.04 2.53 -0.86
C LEU A 60 -4.31 1.97 -0.24
N LEU A 61 -4.23 1.52 1.02
CA LEU A 61 -5.41 1.07 1.75
C LEU A 61 -6.38 2.23 1.98
N TRP A 62 -5.87 3.40 2.37
CA TRP A 62 -6.69 4.59 2.54
C TRP A 62 -7.37 5.01 1.24
N LEU A 63 -6.63 5.09 0.13
CA LEU A 63 -7.19 5.39 -1.19
C LEU A 63 -8.22 4.34 -1.62
N GLY A 64 -7.93 3.05 -1.41
CA GLY A 64 -8.84 1.96 -1.73
C GLY A 64 -10.15 2.06 -0.93
N MET A 65 -10.06 2.31 0.37
CA MET A 65 -11.25 2.51 1.22
C MET A 65 -12.00 3.79 0.83
N SER A 66 -11.29 4.89 0.55
CA SER A 66 -11.92 6.13 0.08
C SER A 66 -12.72 5.88 -1.21
N LEU A 67 -12.18 5.13 -2.16
CA LEU A 67 -12.89 4.75 -3.39
C LEU A 67 -14.14 3.89 -3.11
N VAL A 68 -14.01 2.89 -2.23
CA VAL A 68 -15.12 2.00 -1.84
C VAL A 68 -16.26 2.76 -1.17
N PHE A 69 -15.95 3.75 -0.32
CA PHE A 69 -16.95 4.49 0.48
C PHE A 69 -17.43 5.81 -0.14
N ASN A 70 -16.69 6.42 -1.07
CA ASN A 70 -17.09 7.68 -1.71
C ASN A 70 -18.30 7.51 -2.65
N GLY A 71 -18.48 6.34 -3.26
CA GLY A 71 -19.66 6.05 -4.10
C GLY A 71 -21.02 5.98 -3.36
N ASN A 72 -21.02 6.09 -2.02
CA ASN A 72 -22.23 6.19 -1.19
C ASN A 72 -22.60 7.64 -0.83
N GLY A 73 -21.88 8.63 -1.37
CA GLY A 73 -22.11 10.06 -1.15
C GLY A 73 -22.99 10.73 -2.21
N ALA A 74 -24.20 10.23 -2.46
CA ALA A 74 -25.33 10.93 -3.10
C ALA A 74 -26.52 9.94 -3.15
N ALA A 75 -27.71 10.18 -2.58
CA ALA A 75 -28.41 11.44 -2.39
C ALA A 75 -29.06 11.52 -1.00
N LEU A 76 -28.81 12.62 -0.30
CA LEU A 76 -29.77 13.18 0.66
C LEU A 76 -30.68 14.11 -0.14
N THR A 77 -31.70 13.55 -0.79
CA THR A 77 -32.87 14.27 -1.33
C THR A 77 -34.09 13.41 -1.14
#